data_AF-A0A6G1RFR3-F1
#
_entry.id   AF-A0A6G1RFR3-F1
#
_cell.length_a   1.000
_cell.length_b   1.000
_cell.length_c   1.000
_cell.angle_alpha   90.00
_cell.angle_beta   90.00
_cell.angle_gamma   90.00
#
_symmetry.space_group_name_H-M   'P 1'
#
loop_
_entity.id
_entity.type
_entity.pdbx_description
1 polymer ?
#
loop_
_entity_poly.entity_id
_entity_poly.type
_entity_poly.pdbx_seq_one_letter_code
_entity_poly.pdbx_strand_id
1 'polypeptide(L)'
;EEHLWECKQLGVYSPFVLLNTLMFFNTKFFGLQTADEHMQLSFTNVVRQSRKCTTARGMTKVVSIRYCAPAKQKKGRDGTSGKRKREDEVPMLEQRENRMNPLRCPVKFYEFYLSKCPESLRNRNDVFYLQPERSCIAESPLWYSVIPMDRSMLESMLNRILAVREIYEEHSRLSGLEDDMD
;
A
#
# COMPACT_ATOMS: atom_id res chain seq x y z
N GLU A 1 11.26 11.00 -1.02
CA GLU A 1 9.99 10.78 -0.29
C GLU A 1 9.51 12.03 0.44
N GLU A 2 10.35 12.70 1.23
CA GLU A 2 9.96 13.93 1.96
C GLU A 2 9.29 14.98 1.06
N HIS A 3 9.84 15.22 -0.12
CA HIS A 3 9.28 16.16 -1.09
C HIS A 3 7.83 15.84 -1.48
N LEU A 4 7.44 14.56 -1.59
CA LEU A 4 6.06 14.17 -1.91
C LEU A 4 5.08 14.56 -0.78
N TRP A 5 5.54 14.51 0.47
CA TRP A 5 4.77 14.98 1.62
C TRP A 5 4.68 16.50 1.64
N GLU A 6 5.79 17.20 1.41
CA GLU A 6 5.85 18.68 1.39
C GLU A 6 4.99 19.27 0.27
N CYS A 7 5.03 18.68 -0.91
CA CYS A 7 4.20 19.07 -2.06
C CYS A 7 2.76 18.56 -1.99
N LYS A 8 2.34 17.98 -0.85
CA LYS A 8 0.98 17.48 -0.59
C LYS A 8 0.48 16.45 -1.62
N GLN A 9 1.42 15.75 -2.27
CA GLN A 9 1.10 14.62 -3.16
C GLN A 9 0.74 13.36 -2.37
N LEU A 10 1.13 13.31 -1.10
CA LEU A 10 0.75 12.30 -0.12
C LEU A 10 -0.02 12.95 1.03
N GLY A 11 -1.11 12.33 1.47
CA GLY A 11 -2.00 12.87 2.50
C GLY A 11 -3.47 12.48 2.32
N VAL A 12 -4.34 13.19 3.05
CA VAL A 12 -5.81 13.02 3.01
C VAL A 12 -6.52 14.28 2.50
N TYR A 13 -5.84 15.11 1.70
CA TYR A 13 -6.36 16.42 1.29
C TYR A 13 -7.51 16.34 0.28
N SER A 14 -7.62 15.22 -0.44
CA SER A 14 -8.72 14.92 -1.36
C SER A 14 -8.82 13.40 -1.55
N PRO A 15 -9.93 12.90 -2.15
CA PRO A 15 -10.05 11.47 -2.48
C PRO A 15 -8.90 10.98 -3.37
N PHE A 16 -8.53 11.75 -4.39
CA PHE A 16 -7.44 11.38 -5.29
C PHE A 16 -6.09 11.34 -4.58
N VAL A 17 -5.81 12.31 -3.70
CA VAL A 17 -4.55 12.30 -2.92
C VAL A 17 -4.50 11.11 -1.96
N LEU A 18 -5.63 10.75 -1.33
CA LEU A 18 -5.69 9.56 -0.48
C LEU A 18 -5.42 8.28 -1.27
N LEU A 19 -6.07 8.11 -2.44
CA LEU A 19 -5.80 6.96 -3.31
C LEU A 19 -4.34 6.91 -3.78
N ASN A 20 -3.77 8.07 -4.15
CA ASN A 20 -2.36 8.19 -4.52
C ASN A 20 -1.45 7.78 -3.36
N THR A 21 -1.79 8.16 -2.13
CA THR A 21 -1.04 7.81 -0.92
C THR A 21 -1.08 6.31 -0.64
N LEU A 22 -2.24 5.68 -0.78
CA LEU A 22 -2.36 4.22 -0.66
C LEU A 22 -1.60 3.50 -1.76
N MET A 23 -1.67 3.99 -3.00
CA MET A 23 -0.91 3.45 -4.12
C MET A 23 0.59 3.54 -3.85
N PHE A 24 1.09 4.69 -3.40
CA PHE A 24 2.48 4.87 -2.99
C PHE A 24 2.90 3.85 -1.93
N PHE A 25 2.11 3.65 -0.87
CA PHE A 25 2.41 2.65 0.16
C PHE A 25 2.36 1.22 -0.39
N ASN A 26 1.37 0.89 -1.22
CA ASN A 26 1.26 -0.44 -1.82
C ASN A 26 2.46 -0.71 -2.75
N THR A 27 2.88 0.25 -3.57
CA THR A 27 4.07 0.16 -4.41
C THR A 27 5.34 -0.01 -3.57
N LYS A 28 5.50 0.81 -2.53
CA LYS A 28 6.71 0.81 -1.68
C LYS A 28 6.83 -0.44 -0.81
N PHE A 29 5.74 -0.85 -0.15
CA PHE A 29 5.80 -1.89 0.88
C PHE A 29 5.32 -3.25 0.41
N PHE A 30 4.38 -3.32 -0.55
CA PHE A 30 3.95 -4.57 -1.17
C PHE A 30 4.73 -4.90 -2.44
N GLY A 31 5.55 -3.96 -2.94
CA GLY A 31 6.38 -4.16 -4.12
C GLY A 31 5.61 -4.22 -5.43
N LEU A 32 4.38 -3.68 -5.47
CA LEU A 32 3.57 -3.67 -6.70
C LEU A 32 4.10 -2.60 -7.66
N GLN A 33 4.46 -2.98 -8.88
CA GLN A 33 5.10 -2.10 -9.85
C GLN A 33 4.30 -1.95 -11.14
N THR A 34 3.22 -2.70 -11.32
CA THR A 34 2.39 -2.65 -12.52
C THR A 34 0.93 -2.36 -12.20
N ALA A 35 0.21 -1.75 -13.15
CA ALA A 35 -1.21 -1.49 -13.00
C ALA A 35 -1.99 -2.81 -12.75
N ASP A 36 -1.60 -3.90 -13.40
CA ASP A 36 -2.25 -5.21 -13.25
C ASP A 36 -2.03 -5.82 -11.85
N GLU A 37 -0.89 -5.58 -11.21
CA GLU A 37 -0.67 -5.96 -9.81
C GLU A 37 -1.53 -5.14 -8.84
N HIS A 38 -1.66 -3.83 -9.09
CA HIS A 38 -2.54 -2.97 -8.31
C HIS A 38 -4.03 -3.34 -8.49
N MET A 39 -4.43 -3.76 -9.69
CA MET A 39 -5.79 -4.22 -9.98
C MET A 39 -6.14 -5.56 -9.31
N GLN A 40 -5.14 -6.37 -8.93
CA GLN A 40 -5.36 -7.61 -8.18
C GLN A 40 -5.67 -7.36 -6.69
N LEU A 41 -5.50 -6.14 -6.20
CA LEU A 41 -5.87 -5.79 -4.83
C LEU A 41 -7.38 -5.78 -4.67
N SER A 42 -7.83 -6.23 -3.50
CA SER A 42 -9.22 -6.17 -3.09
C SER A 42 -9.39 -5.94 -1.60
N PHE A 43 -10.60 -5.53 -1.20
CA PHE A 43 -10.95 -5.36 0.22
C PHE A 43 -10.76 -6.63 1.06
N THR A 44 -10.87 -7.82 0.43
CA THR A 44 -10.65 -9.10 1.13
C THR A 44 -9.19 -9.52 1.23
N ASN A 45 -8.30 -9.01 0.37
CA ASN A 45 -6.91 -9.44 0.31
C ASN A 45 -5.91 -8.39 0.84
N VAL A 46 -6.33 -7.14 0.97
CA VAL A 46 -5.60 -6.11 1.73
C VAL A 46 -6.31 -5.94 3.07
N VAL A 47 -5.72 -6.47 4.14
CA VAL A 47 -6.37 -6.57 5.44
C VAL A 47 -5.55 -5.95 6.56
N ARG A 48 -6.23 -5.28 7.49
CA ARG A 48 -5.63 -4.83 8.75
C ARG A 48 -5.49 -6.02 9.70
N GLN A 49 -4.29 -6.21 10.22
CA GLN A 49 -3.98 -7.24 11.20
C GLN A 49 -3.40 -6.62 12.46
N SER A 50 -3.74 -7.22 13.62
CA SER A 50 -3.01 -6.98 14.85
C SER A 50 -2.49 -8.30 15.41
N ARG A 51 -1.21 -8.34 15.74
CA ARG A 51 -0.54 -9.51 16.30
C ARG A 51 0.24 -9.14 17.55
N LYS A 52 0.37 -10.07 18.49
CA LYS A 52 1.26 -9.93 19.65
C LYS A 52 2.58 -10.59 19.30
N CYS A 53 3.69 -9.86 19.43
CA CYS A 53 5.04 -10.34 19.20
C CYS A 53 5.81 -10.34 20.53
N THR A 54 6.39 -11.48 20.88
CA THR A 54 7.27 -11.59 22.03
C THR A 54 8.65 -11.05 21.64
N THR A 55 9.15 -10.06 22.37
CA THR A 55 10.49 -9.52 22.22
C THR A 55 11.27 -9.74 23.51
N ALA A 56 12.60 -9.55 23.50
CA ALA A 56 13.42 -9.60 24.70
C ALA A 56 12.96 -8.61 25.80
N ARG A 57 12.22 -7.55 25.41
CA ARG A 57 11.65 -6.53 26.32
C ARG A 57 10.20 -6.82 26.72
N GLY A 58 9.67 -8.00 26.40
CA GLY A 58 8.30 -8.41 26.70
C GLY A 58 7.38 -8.45 25.47
N MET A 59 6.09 -8.65 25.72
CA MET A 59 5.05 -8.81 24.70
C MET A 59 4.64 -7.45 24.12
N THR A 60 4.83 -7.25 22.81
CA THR A 60 4.45 -6.02 22.12
C THR A 60 3.35 -6.28 21.09
N LYS A 61 2.29 -5.47 21.10
CA LYS A 61 1.26 -5.48 20.05
C LYS A 61 1.78 -4.76 18.81
N VAL A 62 1.74 -5.42 17.66
CA VAL A 62 2.06 -4.87 16.34
C VAL A 62 0.75 -4.75 15.55
N VAL A 63 0.54 -3.62 14.90
CA VAL A 63 -0.59 -3.37 13.99
C VAL A 63 -0.01 -3.09 12.61
N SER A 64 -0.61 -3.68 11.59
CA SER A 64 -0.13 -3.55 10.21
C SER A 64 -1.23 -3.80 9.20
N ILE A 65 -1.04 -3.32 7.97
CA ILE A 65 -1.81 -3.77 6.79
C ILE A 65 -1.02 -4.86 6.09
N ARG A 66 -1.68 -5.96 5.73
CA ARG A 66 -1.07 -7.10 5.03
C ARG A 66 -1.76 -7.32 3.69
N TYR A 67 -0.96 -7.61 2.67
CA TYR A 67 -1.45 -8.09 1.39
C TYR A 67 -1.34 -9.62 1.32
N CYS A 68 -2.48 -10.29 1.27
CA CYS A 68 -2.60 -11.72 1.06
C CYS A 68 -2.74 -11.99 -0.44
N ALA A 69 -1.62 -12.05 -1.17
CA ALA A 69 -1.66 -12.32 -2.59
C ALA A 69 -2.49 -13.59 -2.87
N PRO A 70 -3.46 -13.55 -3.81
CA PRO A 70 -4.17 -14.74 -4.21
C PRO A 70 -3.13 -15.77 -4.63
N ALA A 71 -3.22 -16.98 -4.09
CA ALA A 71 -2.28 -18.04 -4.38
C ALA A 71 -2.25 -18.20 -5.90
N LYS A 72 -1.21 -17.67 -6.57
CA LYS A 72 -0.92 -18.00 -7.96
C LYS A 72 -1.05 -19.51 -8.01
N GLN A 73 -1.94 -20.04 -8.84
CA GLN A 73 -2.08 -21.48 -9.01
C GLN A 73 -0.67 -22.03 -9.23
N LYS A 74 -0.09 -22.61 -8.18
CA LYS A 74 1.21 -23.23 -8.23
C LYS A 74 0.96 -24.59 -8.86
N LYS A 75 0.54 -24.57 -10.13
CA LYS A 75 0.33 -25.76 -10.92
C LYS A 75 1.72 -26.29 -11.23
N GLY A 76 2.08 -27.39 -10.57
CA GLY A 76 3.23 -28.22 -10.90
C GLY A 76 4.48 -27.98 -10.05
N ARG A 77 4.58 -28.66 -8.91
CA ARG A 77 5.65 -29.65 -8.74
C ARG A 77 5.29 -30.65 -7.67
N ASP A 78 5.42 -31.92 -8.05
CA ASP A 78 4.99 -33.13 -7.39
C ASP A 78 5.31 -33.24 -5.90
N GLY A 79 4.46 -34.01 -5.23
CA GLY A 79 4.53 -34.28 -3.82
C GLY A 79 5.85 -34.91 -3.38
N THR A 80 6.25 -34.57 -2.16
CA THR A 80 6.89 -35.49 -1.20
C THR A 80 7.02 -34.77 0.14
N SER A 81 6.44 -35.40 1.17
CA SER A 81 6.89 -35.44 2.57
C SER A 81 7.78 -34.32 3.14
N GLY A 82 7.27 -33.68 4.20
CA GLY A 82 8.03 -33.54 5.45
C GLY A 82 8.87 -32.28 5.68
N LYS A 83 8.67 -31.71 6.88
CA LYS A 83 9.59 -30.90 7.69
C LYS A 83 9.92 -29.47 7.21
N ARG A 84 9.48 -28.53 8.07
CA ARG A 84 10.06 -27.20 8.39
C ARG A 84 10.63 -26.43 7.19
N LYS A 85 9.79 -25.57 6.61
CA LYS A 85 10.30 -24.49 5.77
C LYS A 85 10.04 -23.15 6.46
N ARG A 86 11.11 -22.64 7.07
CA ARG A 86 11.38 -21.22 7.36
C ARG A 86 10.34 -20.27 6.75
N GLU A 87 9.53 -19.60 7.58
CA GLU A 87 8.93 -18.29 7.28
C GLU A 87 10.03 -17.21 7.32
N ASP A 88 11.16 -17.47 6.69
CA ASP A 88 12.25 -16.51 6.53
C ASP A 88 12.11 -16.00 5.09
N GLU A 89 11.99 -14.68 4.94
CA GLU A 89 11.96 -13.93 3.67
C GLU A 89 10.64 -13.86 2.87
N VAL A 90 9.57 -13.30 3.46
CA VAL A 90 8.77 -12.33 2.68
C VAL A 90 8.55 -11.05 3.51
N PRO A 91 9.57 -10.18 3.64
CA PRO A 91 9.47 -8.93 4.41
C PRO A 91 8.56 -7.88 3.75
N MET A 92 8.20 -8.09 2.47
CA MET A 92 7.57 -7.10 1.59
C MET A 92 6.05 -7.27 1.43
N LEU A 93 5.34 -7.82 2.41
CA LEU A 93 3.86 -7.89 2.34
C LEU A 93 3.20 -7.26 3.57
N GLU A 94 3.88 -6.31 4.21
CA GLU A 94 3.39 -5.67 5.43
C GLU A 94 3.71 -4.17 5.50
N GLN A 95 2.68 -3.38 5.76
CA GLN A 95 2.77 -1.95 6.08
C GLN A 95 2.54 -1.76 7.58
N ARG A 96 3.61 -1.55 8.34
CA ARG A 96 3.53 -1.39 9.80
C ARG A 96 2.96 -0.03 10.20
N GLU A 97 2.28 -0.01 11.34
CA GLU A 97 1.89 1.24 12.00
C GLU A 97 3.12 2.12 12.26
N ASN A 98 3.09 3.35 11.75
CA ASN A 98 4.07 4.36 12.09
C ASN A 98 3.67 5.04 13.40
N ARG A 99 4.24 4.57 14.51
CA ARG A 99 3.99 5.12 15.84
C ARG A 99 4.66 6.47 16.08
N MET A 100 5.75 6.75 15.38
CA MET A 100 6.50 7.99 15.54
C MET A 100 5.81 9.16 14.82
N ASN A 101 5.13 8.89 13.71
CA ASN A 101 4.39 9.90 12.97
C ASN A 101 3.03 9.36 12.49
N PRO A 102 1.96 9.58 13.29
CA PRO A 102 0.60 9.16 12.93
C PRO A 102 0.08 9.78 11.64
N LEU A 103 0.53 10.99 11.26
CA LEU A 103 0.12 11.67 10.02
C LEU A 103 0.73 11.04 8.77
N ARG A 104 1.73 10.18 8.92
CA ARG A 104 2.37 9.42 7.83
C ARG A 104 2.21 7.91 8.03
N CYS A 105 1.21 7.49 8.79
CA CYS A 105 1.01 6.09 9.18
C CYS A 105 0.14 5.33 8.15
N PRO A 106 0.68 4.32 7.44
CA PRO A 106 -0.08 3.58 6.42
C PRO A 106 -1.38 2.96 6.97
N VAL A 107 -1.34 2.46 8.21
CA VAL A 107 -2.52 1.91 8.88
C VAL A 107 -3.62 2.97 9.03
N LYS A 108 -3.26 4.22 9.36
CA LYS A 108 -4.24 5.31 9.53
C LYS A 108 -4.84 5.75 8.20
N PHE A 109 -4.05 5.82 7.13
CA PHE A 109 -4.56 6.09 5.79
C PHE A 109 -5.52 4.99 5.32
N TYR A 110 -5.18 3.72 5.53
CA TYR A 110 -6.05 2.61 5.19
C TYR A 110 -7.34 2.60 6.03
N GLU A 111 -7.26 2.84 7.34
CA GLU A 111 -8.44 2.99 8.21
C GLU A 111 -9.36 4.11 7.72
N PHE A 112 -8.80 5.26 7.35
CA PHE A 112 -9.56 6.40 6.82
C PHE A 112 -10.14 6.12 5.43
N TYR A 113 -9.42 5.39 4.57
CA TYR A 113 -9.95 4.94 3.29
C TYR A 113 -11.21 4.08 3.48
N LEU A 114 -11.13 3.08 4.34
CA LEU A 114 -12.27 2.20 4.64
C LEU A 114 -13.45 2.93 5.26
N SER A 115 -13.25 4.05 5.98
CA SER A 115 -14.37 4.82 6.55
C SER A 115 -15.08 5.68 5.51
N LYS A 116 -14.41 6.00 4.40
CA LYS A 116 -14.96 6.78 3.28
C LYS A 116 -15.50 5.92 2.11
N CYS A 117 -15.36 4.60 2.20
CA CYS A 117 -15.87 3.64 1.20
C CYS A 117 -17.28 3.13 1.58
N PRO A 118 -18.14 2.82 0.58
CA PRO A 118 -19.40 2.13 0.83
C PRO A 118 -19.20 0.78 1.51
N GLU A 119 -19.97 0.50 2.57
CA GLU A 119 -19.80 -0.73 3.36
C GLU A 119 -20.07 -2.02 2.59
N SER A 120 -20.93 -1.97 1.56
CA SER A 120 -21.26 -3.09 0.68
C SER A 120 -20.03 -3.70 -0.02
N LEU A 121 -18.92 -2.96 -0.11
CA LEU A 121 -17.70 -3.39 -0.78
C LEU A 121 -16.74 -4.15 0.13
N ARG A 122 -16.93 -4.15 1.46
CA ARG A 122 -15.98 -4.73 2.43
C ARG A 122 -15.66 -6.21 2.16
N ASN A 123 -16.61 -6.94 1.59
CA ASN A 123 -16.48 -8.37 1.29
C ASN A 123 -16.15 -8.66 -0.18
N ARG A 124 -15.93 -7.63 -1.02
CA ARG A 124 -15.58 -7.81 -2.42
C ARG A 124 -14.11 -8.19 -2.58
N ASN A 125 -13.89 -9.21 -3.41
CA ASN A 125 -12.58 -9.81 -3.64
C ASN A 125 -11.93 -9.37 -4.97
N ASP A 126 -12.55 -8.44 -5.68
CA ASP A 126 -12.19 -8.02 -7.04
C ASP A 126 -11.95 -6.51 -7.19
N VAL A 127 -12.06 -5.73 -6.11
CA VAL A 127 -11.87 -4.28 -6.16
C VAL A 127 -11.22 -3.74 -4.89
N PHE A 128 -10.24 -2.86 -5.07
CA PHE A 128 -9.62 -2.08 -3.98
C PHE A 128 -9.66 -0.58 -4.24
N TYR A 129 -9.29 -0.12 -5.44
CA TYR A 129 -9.30 1.30 -5.80
C TYR A 129 -10.65 1.70 -6.39
N LEU A 130 -11.30 2.68 -5.78
CA LEU A 130 -12.64 3.14 -6.17
C LEU A 130 -12.60 4.51 -6.82
N GLN A 131 -13.55 4.76 -7.71
CA GLN A 131 -13.73 6.07 -8.33
C GLN A 131 -14.26 7.09 -7.28
N PRO A 132 -13.59 8.24 -7.10
CA PRO A 132 -14.09 9.33 -6.27
C PRO A 132 -15.45 9.85 -6.72
N GLU A 133 -16.30 10.17 -5.75
CA GLU A 133 -17.58 10.84 -5.99
C GLU A 133 -17.36 12.29 -6.40
N ARG A 134 -18.01 12.71 -7.49
CA ARG A 134 -17.79 14.07 -8.07
C ARG A 134 -18.23 15.19 -7.12
N SER A 135 -19.21 14.93 -6.27
CA SER A 135 -19.81 15.91 -5.36
C SER A 135 -19.33 15.76 -3.92
N CYS A 136 -18.36 14.89 -3.63
CA CYS A 136 -17.89 14.75 -2.25
C CYS A 136 -17.07 15.96 -1.82
N ILE A 137 -17.20 16.31 -0.54
CA ILE A 137 -16.42 17.31 0.17
C ILE A 137 -15.70 16.64 1.35
N ALA A 138 -14.84 17.37 2.05
CA ALA A 138 -14.04 16.82 3.14
C ALA A 138 -14.90 16.14 4.23
N GLU A 139 -16.03 16.76 4.56
CA GLU A 139 -16.98 16.33 5.59
C GLU A 139 -17.91 15.21 5.12
N SER A 140 -17.97 14.90 3.81
CA SER A 140 -18.85 13.87 3.29
C SER A 140 -18.55 12.51 3.95
N PRO A 141 -19.58 11.76 4.36
CA PRO A 141 -19.37 10.44 4.99
C PRO A 141 -18.72 9.46 4.02
N LEU A 142 -19.06 9.56 2.73
CA LEU A 142 -18.47 8.79 1.65
C LEU A 142 -17.71 9.71 0.70
N TRP A 143 -16.52 9.26 0.29
CA TRP A 143 -15.73 9.93 -0.77
C TRP A 143 -15.70 9.14 -2.06
N TYR A 144 -16.05 7.86 -2.01
CA TYR A 144 -15.91 6.93 -3.12
C TYR A 144 -17.23 6.27 -3.47
N SER A 145 -17.41 6.05 -4.77
CA SER A 145 -18.53 5.31 -5.32
C SER A 145 -18.30 3.79 -5.22
N VAL A 146 -19.29 3.00 -5.65
CA VAL A 146 -19.13 1.54 -5.84
C VAL A 146 -18.43 1.16 -7.15
N ILE A 147 -18.06 2.14 -7.95
CA ILE A 147 -17.45 1.95 -9.27
C ILE A 147 -15.93 1.79 -9.09
N PRO A 148 -15.32 0.71 -9.63
CA PRO A 148 -13.86 0.57 -9.65
C PRO A 148 -13.19 1.70 -10.44
N MET A 149 -12.00 2.11 -10.03
CA MET A 149 -11.20 3.06 -10.81
C MET A 149 -10.71 2.44 -12.12
N ASP A 150 -10.75 3.22 -13.20
CA ASP A 150 -10.28 2.78 -14.52
C ASP A 150 -8.79 2.42 -14.52
N ARG A 151 -8.43 1.38 -15.30
CA ARG A 151 -7.05 0.91 -15.46
C ARG A 151 -6.10 2.02 -15.92
N SER A 152 -6.52 2.82 -16.90
CA SER A 152 -5.70 3.92 -17.42
C SER A 152 -5.41 5.00 -16.37
N MET A 153 -6.35 5.25 -15.47
CA MET A 153 -6.16 6.18 -14.36
C MET A 153 -5.16 5.62 -13.35
N LEU A 154 -5.30 4.35 -12.96
CA LEU A 154 -4.35 3.68 -12.07
C LEU A 154 -2.94 3.66 -12.66
N GLU A 155 -2.82 3.33 -13.95
CA GLU A 155 -1.56 3.32 -14.68
C GLU A 155 -0.92 4.71 -14.71
N SER A 156 -1.71 5.76 -14.98
CA SER A 156 -1.22 7.14 -14.95
C SER A 156 -0.74 7.58 -13.57
N MET A 157 -1.47 7.21 -12.50
CA MET A 157 -1.05 7.51 -11.12
C MET A 157 0.23 6.76 -10.75
N LEU A 158 0.29 5.47 -11.08
CA LEU A 158 1.44 4.62 -10.80
C LEU A 158 2.70 5.12 -11.53
N ASN A 159 2.59 5.46 -12.82
CA ASN A 159 3.71 5.98 -13.59
C ASN A 159 4.30 7.25 -12.98
N ARG A 160 3.46 8.16 -12.45
CA ARG A 160 3.93 9.34 -11.74
C ARG A 160 4.70 8.96 -10.47
N ILE A 161 4.20 8.00 -9.71
CA ILE A 161 4.88 7.50 -8.49
C ILE A 161 6.25 6.89 -8.84
N LEU A 162 6.30 6.04 -9.87
CA LEU A 162 7.52 5.36 -10.30
C LEU A 162 8.55 6.34 -10.87
N ALA A 163 8.13 7.28 -11.72
CA ALA A 163 9.00 8.30 -12.28
C ALA A 163 9.65 9.16 -11.19
N VAL A 164 8.89 9.55 -10.16
CA VAL A 164 9.46 10.25 -9.00
C VAL A 164 10.50 9.36 -8.31
N ARG A 165 10.20 8.08 -8.08
CA ARG A 165 11.14 7.17 -7.44
C ARG A 165 12.46 7.06 -8.22
N GLU A 166 12.38 6.89 -9.54
CA GLU A 166 13.54 6.79 -10.43
C GLU A 166 14.43 8.02 -10.35
N ILE A 167 13.85 9.23 -10.48
CA ILE A 167 14.60 10.50 -10.43
C ILE A 167 15.35 10.65 -9.09
N TYR A 168 14.70 10.36 -7.97
CA TYR A 168 15.32 10.51 -6.66
C TYR A 168 16.35 9.42 -6.36
N GLU A 169 16.13 8.18 -6.83
CA GLU A 169 17.12 7.10 -6.71
C GLU A 169 18.36 7.37 -7.57
N GLU A 170 18.18 7.90 -8.78
CA GLU A 170 19.26 8.30 -9.67
C GLU A 170 20.06 9.48 -9.10
N HIS A 171 19.39 10.51 -8.59
CA HIS A 171 20.05 11.64 -7.95
C HIS A 171 20.85 11.21 -6.71
N SER A 172 20.32 10.30 -5.87
CA SER A 172 21.05 9.79 -4.70
C SER A 172 22.28 8.96 -5.09
N ARG A 173 22.22 8.23 -6.21
CA ARG A 173 23.37 7.47 -6.72
C ARG A 173 24.47 8.39 -7.25
N LEU A 174 24.09 9.45 -7.97
CA LEU A 174 25.04 10.42 -8.50
C LEU A 174 25.70 11.23 -7.39
N SER A 175 24.94 11.72 -6.41
CA SER A 175 25.50 12.46 -5.27
C SER A 175 26.41 11.62 -4.38
N GLY A 176 26.11 10.32 -4.21
CA GLY A 176 26.94 9.42 -3.40
C GLY A 176 28.27 9.04 -4.05
N LEU A 177 28.43 9.23 -5.36
CA LEU A 177 29.71 9.00 -6.07
C LEU A 177 30.63 10.23 -6.02
N GLU A 178 30.08 11.42 -5.77
CA GLU A 178 30.84 12.66 -5.62
C GLU A 178 31.48 12.76 -4.23
N ASP A 179 30.81 12.27 -3.19
CA ASP A 179 31.32 12.25 -1.80
C ASP A 179 32.45 11.23 -1.55
N ASP A 180 32.61 10.21 -2.42
CA ASP A 180 33.67 9.18 -2.33
C ASP A 180 34.96 9.60 -3.08
N MET A 181 35.00 10.81 -3.66
CA MET A 181 36.13 11.32 -4.44
C MET A 181 36.90 12.48 -3.77
N ASP A 182 36.72 12.67 -2.46
CA ASP A 182 37.47 13.59 -1.59
C ASP A 182 38.09 12.83 -0.39
#